data_AF-A0A0L0HK79-F1
#
_entry.id   AF-A0A0L0HK79-F1
#
_cell.length_a   1.000
_cell.length_b   1.000
_cell.length_c   1.000
_cell.angle_alpha   90.00
_cell.angle_beta   90.00
_cell.angle_gamma   90.00
#
_symmetry.space_group_name_H-M   'P 1'
#
loop_
_entity.id
_entity.type
_entity.pdbx_description
1 polymer ?
#
loop_
_entity_poly.entity_id
_entity_poly.type
_entity_poly.pdbx_seq_one_letter_code
_entity_poly.pdbx_strand_id
1 'polypeptide(L)'
;MPLYELVCIARSSAPIRAAARAATSAADALNSTLPFAASFGPSAGSTVGSYQGLFAAPEKKPLTSTQKLIKESALQILDRKGVVKGFELTDADKTLPYRMKRHQEIFDTGDYFVMQFYSSPQSMRALSRSLRYDQRVIRHTMIKVGESLAELSAYQPPEKL
;
A
#
# COMPACT_ATOMS: atom_id res chain seq x y z
N MET A 1 -10.95 23.36 -9.86
CA MET A 1 -10.99 21.90 -10.05
C MET A 1 -11.64 21.30 -8.83
N PRO A 2 -12.70 20.50 -8.96
CA PRO A 2 -13.40 19.92 -7.80
C PRO A 2 -12.50 18.94 -7.04
N LEU A 3 -12.72 18.87 -5.73
CA LEU A 3 -12.16 17.80 -4.89
C LEU A 3 -13.08 16.60 -4.97
N TYR A 4 -12.48 15.46 -5.29
CA TYR A 4 -13.12 14.17 -5.20
C TYR A 4 -12.53 13.37 -4.05
N GLU A 5 -13.39 12.57 -3.45
CA GLU A 5 -13.03 11.54 -2.50
C GLU A 5 -13.43 10.19 -3.08
N LEU A 6 -12.44 9.31 -3.16
CA LEU A 6 -12.63 7.92 -3.53
C LEU A 6 -12.69 7.09 -2.26
N VAL A 7 -13.85 6.49 -2.01
CA VAL A 7 -14.02 5.46 -1.00
C VAL A 7 -14.03 4.11 -1.70
N CYS A 8 -13.07 3.26 -1.36
CA CYS A 8 -12.86 1.97 -1.98
C CYS A 8 -12.87 0.83 -0.97
N ILE A 9 -13.48 -0.27 -1.38
CA ILE A 9 -13.42 -1.56 -0.72
C ILE A 9 -12.59 -2.47 -1.63
N ALA A 10 -11.36 -2.75 -1.21
CA ALA A 10 -10.49 -3.70 -1.86
C ALA A 10 -10.68 -5.10 -1.27
N ARG A 11 -10.33 -6.12 -2.04
CA ARG A 11 -10.21 -7.50 -1.57
C ARG A 11 -9.26 -7.52 -0.39
N SER A 12 -9.70 -8.11 0.72
CA SER A 12 -8.85 -8.29 1.90
C SER A 12 -7.55 -8.93 1.48
N SER A 13 -6.45 -8.25 1.79
CA SER A 13 -5.11 -8.72 1.51
C SER A 13 -4.63 -9.76 2.54
N ALA A 14 -5.57 -10.36 3.30
CA ALA A 14 -5.34 -11.44 4.25
C ALA A 14 -4.21 -12.34 3.76
N PRO A 15 -3.12 -12.42 4.54
CA PRO A 15 -1.82 -12.62 3.95
C PRO A 15 -1.70 -14.06 3.43
N ILE A 16 -1.26 -14.17 2.17
CA ILE A 16 -0.45 -15.32 1.71
C ILE A 16 0.77 -15.55 2.65
N ARG A 17 1.08 -14.58 3.54
CA ARG A 17 2.06 -14.66 4.64
C ARG A 17 1.57 -15.20 6.00
N ALA A 18 0.29 -15.58 6.20
CA ALA A 18 -0.03 -16.41 7.38
C ALA A 18 0.77 -17.72 7.35
N ALA A 19 1.04 -18.25 6.14
CA ALA A 19 1.97 -19.35 5.92
C ALA A 19 3.46 -18.94 6.03
N ALA A 20 3.85 -17.74 5.57
CA ALA A 20 5.25 -17.33 5.57
C ALA A 20 5.80 -16.96 6.96
N ARG A 21 4.95 -16.51 7.90
CA ARG A 21 5.36 -16.29 9.30
C ARG A 21 5.72 -17.59 10.03
N ALA A 22 5.19 -18.74 9.60
CA ALA A 22 5.60 -20.05 10.11
C ALA A 22 6.98 -20.49 9.57
N ALA A 23 7.45 -19.94 8.44
CA ALA A 23 8.74 -20.32 7.86
C ALA A 23 9.92 -19.52 8.42
N THR A 24 9.71 -18.28 8.90
CA THR A 24 10.81 -17.46 9.47
C THR A 24 11.23 -17.93 10.87
N SER A 25 10.39 -18.66 11.62
CA SER A 25 10.81 -19.24 12.91
C SER A 25 11.71 -20.47 12.78
N ALA A 26 11.98 -20.96 11.56
CA ALA A 26 12.95 -22.03 11.31
C ALA A 26 14.35 -21.50 10.96
N ALA A 27 14.46 -20.27 10.44
CA ALA A 27 15.74 -19.67 10.08
C ALA A 27 16.52 -19.15 11.30
N ASP A 28 15.81 -18.70 12.35
CA ASP A 28 16.43 -18.22 13.60
C ASP A 28 17.00 -19.35 14.48
N ALA A 29 16.68 -20.62 14.20
CA ALA A 29 17.15 -21.77 14.99
C ALA A 29 18.51 -22.32 14.53
N LEU A 30 19.06 -21.86 13.39
CA LEU A 30 20.33 -22.38 12.84
C LEU A 30 21.56 -21.53 13.18
N ASN A 31 21.41 -20.42 13.91
CA ASN A 31 22.52 -19.52 14.24
C ASN A 31 23.01 -19.60 15.69
N SER A 32 22.57 -20.62 16.45
CA SER A 32 22.98 -20.84 17.84
C SER A 32 23.90 -22.04 18.02
N THR A 33 24.92 -22.20 17.19
CA THR A 33 26.12 -23.05 17.43
C THR A 33 27.14 -22.62 16.36
N LEU A 34 28.16 -21.81 16.67
CA LEU A 34 29.47 -22.26 17.12
C LEU A 34 30.25 -21.08 17.74
N PRO A 35 30.84 -21.21 18.94
CA PRO A 35 31.87 -20.30 19.42
C PRO A 35 33.25 -20.93 19.21
N PHE A 36 34.07 -20.43 18.26
CA PHE A 36 35.50 -20.74 18.29
C PHE A 36 36.38 -19.75 17.50
N ALA A 37 37.16 -18.99 18.27
CA ALA A 37 38.53 -18.51 18.01
C ALA A 37 38.85 -17.75 16.72
N ALA A 38 39.08 -16.44 16.86
CA ALA A 38 40.07 -15.73 16.06
C ALA A 38 41.12 -15.12 17.00
N SER A 39 42.24 -15.84 17.16
CA SER A 39 43.47 -15.33 17.76
C SER A 39 44.12 -14.29 16.84
N PHE A 40 44.31 -13.09 17.35
CA PHE A 40 45.07 -12.01 16.70
C PHE A 40 46.56 -12.34 16.67
N GLY A 41 47.19 -12.12 15.51
CA GLY A 41 48.63 -11.90 15.36
C GLY A 41 48.86 -10.86 14.27
N PRO A 42 49.64 -9.79 14.50
CA PRO A 42 49.86 -8.75 13.50
C PRO A 42 51.16 -9.02 12.72
N SER A 43 51.12 -8.97 11.39
CA SER A 43 52.33 -8.86 10.58
C SER A 43 52.11 -7.91 9.41
N ALA A 44 53.00 -6.92 9.32
CA ALA A 44 52.97 -5.78 8.41
C ALA A 44 52.94 -6.19 6.93
N GLY A 45 52.09 -5.48 6.17
CA GLY A 45 52.05 -5.51 4.71
C GLY A 45 51.08 -4.45 4.23
N SER A 46 51.61 -3.35 3.70
CA SER A 46 50.82 -2.31 3.04
C SER A 46 50.08 -2.92 1.85
N THR A 47 48.76 -3.02 1.94
CA THR A 47 47.90 -3.25 0.79
C THR A 47 46.67 -2.37 0.94
N VAL A 48 46.53 -1.50 -0.05
CA VAL A 48 45.45 -0.54 -0.29
C VAL A 48 44.12 -1.10 0.21
N GLY A 49 43.50 -0.40 1.16
CA GLY A 49 42.23 -0.79 1.75
C GLY A 49 41.15 -0.93 0.69
N SER A 50 40.86 -2.17 0.30
CA SER A 50 39.63 -2.52 -0.39
C SER A 50 38.49 -2.38 0.62
N TYR A 51 37.93 -1.18 0.70
CA TYR A 51 36.63 -0.96 1.33
C TYR A 51 35.55 -1.66 0.48
N GLN A 52 35.46 -2.98 0.55
CA GLN A 52 34.25 -3.70 0.20
C GLN A 52 33.25 -3.51 1.35
N GLY A 53 32.77 -2.27 1.47
CA GLY A 53 31.53 -2.01 2.17
C GLY A 53 30.41 -2.62 1.35
N LEU A 54 29.93 -3.78 1.78
CA LEU A 54 28.63 -4.32 1.39
C LEU A 54 27.57 -3.30 1.82
N PHE A 55 27.32 -2.30 0.97
CA PHE A 55 26.10 -1.50 1.01
C PHE A 55 24.95 -2.43 0.64
N ALA A 56 24.51 -3.24 1.61
CA ALA A 56 23.25 -3.96 1.54
C ALA A 56 22.16 -2.90 1.47
N ALA A 57 21.66 -2.63 0.26
CA ALA A 57 20.53 -1.74 0.05
C ALA A 57 19.38 -2.19 0.96
N PRO A 58 18.71 -1.28 1.67
CA PRO A 58 17.63 -1.66 2.58
C PRO A 58 16.58 -2.43 1.79
N GLU A 59 16.35 -3.68 2.19
CA GLU A 59 15.39 -4.58 1.58
C GLU A 59 13.99 -3.93 1.66
N LYS A 60 13.49 -3.45 0.52
CA LYS A 60 12.19 -2.79 0.46
C LYS A 60 11.11 -3.85 0.69
N LYS A 61 10.44 -3.79 1.85
CA LYS A 61 9.28 -4.66 2.15
C LYS A 61 8.33 -4.69 0.94
N PRO A 62 7.91 -5.88 0.46
CA PRO A 62 7.00 -5.95 -0.67
C PRO A 62 5.68 -5.28 -0.32
N LEU A 63 5.20 -4.41 -1.21
CA LEU A 63 3.92 -3.72 -1.07
C LEU A 63 2.77 -4.73 -1.01
N THR A 64 1.80 -4.49 -0.13
CA THR A 64 0.57 -5.29 -0.08
C THR A 64 -0.26 -5.10 -1.37
N SER A 65 -1.21 -5.99 -1.63
CA SER A 65 -2.09 -5.87 -2.81
C SER A 65 -2.83 -4.52 -2.83
N THR A 66 -3.36 -4.12 -1.67
CA THR A 66 -4.07 -2.85 -1.47
C THR A 66 -3.15 -1.65 -1.67
N GLN A 67 -1.91 -1.70 -1.18
CA GLN A 67 -0.93 -0.63 -1.42
C GLN A 67 -0.56 -0.50 -2.90
N LYS A 68 -0.46 -1.61 -3.63
CA LYS A 68 -0.23 -1.59 -5.09
C LYS A 68 -1.40 -0.92 -5.82
N LEU A 69 -2.62 -1.29 -5.46
CA LEU A 69 -3.85 -0.68 -6.00
C LEU A 69 -3.90 0.83 -5.76
N ILE A 70 -3.60 1.28 -4.53
CA ILE A 70 -3.56 2.71 -4.19
C ILE A 70 -2.50 3.42 -5.02
N LYS A 71 -1.30 2.84 -5.14
CA LYS A 71 -0.22 3.40 -5.95
C LYS A 71 -0.63 3.53 -7.42
N GLU A 72 -1.19 2.48 -8.01
CA GLU A 72 -1.68 2.48 -9.40
C GLU A 72 -2.76 3.56 -9.62
N SER A 73 -3.71 3.68 -8.67
CA SER A 73 -4.78 4.68 -8.70
C SER A 73 -4.24 6.11 -8.61
N ALA A 74 -3.27 6.34 -7.72
CA ALA A 74 -2.63 7.64 -7.53
C ALA A 74 -1.82 8.05 -8.77
N LEU A 75 -1.02 7.14 -9.33
CA LEU A 75 -0.27 7.38 -10.56
C LEU A 75 -1.21 7.76 -11.71
N GLN A 76 -2.33 7.04 -11.87
CA GLN A 76 -3.29 7.33 -12.91
C GLN A 76 -3.90 8.74 -12.82
N ILE A 77 -4.04 9.30 -11.61
CA ILE A 77 -4.49 10.69 -11.42
C ILE A 77 -3.37 11.66 -11.79
N LEU A 78 -2.14 11.39 -11.31
CA LEU A 78 -0.97 12.23 -11.56
C LEU A 78 -0.65 12.33 -13.06
N ASP A 79 -0.71 11.20 -13.78
CA ASP A 79 -0.49 11.14 -15.23
C ASP A 79 -1.49 12.01 -16.01
N ARG A 80 -2.71 12.17 -15.46
CA ARG A 80 -3.79 12.97 -16.06
C ARG A 80 -3.84 14.39 -15.51
N LYS A 81 -2.72 14.91 -15.02
CA LYS A 81 -2.56 16.28 -14.48
C LYS A 81 -3.49 16.58 -13.29
N GLY A 82 -3.86 15.55 -12.52
CA GLY A 82 -4.55 15.72 -11.24
C GLY A 82 -3.55 15.80 -10.08
N VAL A 83 -4.05 16.19 -8.90
CA VAL A 83 -3.24 16.27 -7.67
C VAL A 83 -3.88 15.41 -6.60
N VAL A 84 -3.09 14.54 -5.97
CA VAL A 84 -3.54 13.72 -4.83
C VAL A 84 -3.25 14.49 -3.54
N LYS A 85 -4.28 14.71 -2.71
CA LYS A 85 -4.16 15.39 -1.41
C LYS A 85 -3.61 14.43 -0.35
N GLY A 86 -4.13 13.21 -0.34
CA GLY A 86 -3.74 12.18 0.61
C GLY A 86 -4.55 10.92 0.43
N PHE A 87 -4.08 9.84 1.02
CA PHE A 87 -4.80 8.58 1.12
C PHE A 87 -4.62 8.02 2.53
N GLU A 88 -5.67 7.41 3.04
CA GLU A 88 -5.70 6.79 4.37
C GLU A 88 -6.22 5.36 4.20
N LEU A 89 -5.52 4.40 4.81
CA LEU A 89 -6.06 3.04 4.98
C LEU A 89 -6.88 3.07 6.26
N THR A 90 -8.20 3.05 6.12
CA THR A 90 -9.16 3.09 7.21
C THR A 90 -9.08 1.85 8.07
N ASP A 91 -9.39 0.69 7.47
CA ASP A 91 -9.54 -0.58 8.16
C ASP A 91 -8.99 -1.69 7.25
N ALA A 92 -8.13 -2.54 7.79
CA ALA A 92 -7.71 -3.77 7.13
C ALA A 92 -8.61 -4.94 7.58
N ASP A 93 -9.02 -5.78 6.63
CA ASP A 93 -9.79 -7.01 6.86
C ASP A 93 -11.11 -6.84 7.64
N LYS A 94 -11.84 -5.75 7.36
CA LYS A 94 -13.14 -5.48 7.98
C LYS A 94 -14.22 -6.37 7.37
N THR A 95 -15.10 -6.90 8.22
CA THR A 95 -16.28 -7.67 7.78
C THR A 95 -17.25 -6.77 7.03
N LEU A 96 -17.69 -7.20 5.85
CA LEU A 96 -18.64 -6.48 5.03
C LEU A 96 -20.04 -6.51 5.70
N PRO A 97 -20.85 -5.45 5.56
CA PRO A 97 -22.21 -5.43 6.12
C PRO A 97 -23.11 -6.55 5.58
N TYR A 98 -22.85 -6.99 4.35
CA TYR A 98 -23.50 -8.12 3.70
C TYR A 98 -22.53 -8.76 2.69
N ARG A 99 -22.76 -10.04 2.35
CA ARG A 99 -21.93 -10.77 1.38
C ARG A 99 -22.06 -10.13 -0.01
N MET A 100 -20.94 -9.73 -0.61
CA MET A 100 -20.93 -9.08 -1.93
C MET A 100 -20.36 -10.02 -2.98
N LYS A 101 -20.99 -10.09 -4.16
CA LYS A 101 -20.47 -10.84 -5.31
C LYS A 101 -19.83 -9.88 -6.32
N ARG A 102 -18.57 -10.11 -6.68
CA ARG A 102 -17.84 -9.30 -7.66
C ARG A 102 -16.79 -10.15 -8.39
N HIS A 103 -16.60 -9.93 -9.69
CA HIS A 103 -15.61 -10.67 -10.50
C HIS A 103 -15.69 -12.21 -10.33
N GLN A 104 -16.91 -12.76 -10.20
CA GLN A 104 -17.20 -14.18 -9.98
C GLN A 104 -16.83 -14.73 -8.59
N GLU A 105 -16.28 -13.90 -7.70
CA GLU A 105 -15.98 -14.25 -6.30
C GLU A 105 -17.06 -13.68 -5.35
N ILE A 106 -17.26 -14.33 -4.21
CA ILE A 106 -18.11 -13.86 -3.12
C ILE A 106 -17.21 -13.44 -1.96
N PHE A 107 -17.43 -12.24 -1.43
CA PHE A 107 -16.61 -11.63 -0.39
C PHE A 107 -17.42 -11.44 0.90
N ASP A 108 -16.79 -11.76 2.01
CA ASP A 108 -17.30 -11.54 3.37
C ASP A 108 -16.48 -10.48 4.13
N THR A 109 -15.22 -10.27 3.75
CA THR A 109 -14.33 -9.25 4.31
C THR A 109 -13.66 -8.41 3.21
N GLY A 110 -13.16 -7.24 3.58
CA GLY A 110 -12.47 -6.32 2.68
C GLY A 110 -11.60 -5.28 3.37
N ASP A 111 -10.63 -4.74 2.63
CA ASP A 111 -9.79 -3.63 3.06
C ASP A 111 -10.42 -2.30 2.62
N TYR A 112 -10.61 -1.37 3.55
CA TYR A 112 -11.16 -0.05 3.28
C TYR A 112 -10.04 0.96 3.13
N PHE A 113 -10.10 1.76 2.07
CA PHE A 113 -9.22 2.91 1.93
C PHE A 113 -9.96 4.10 1.31
N VAL A 114 -9.49 5.28 1.69
CA VAL A 114 -10.00 6.56 1.21
C VAL A 114 -8.85 7.30 0.53
N MET A 115 -9.13 7.90 -0.64
CA MET A 115 -8.16 8.75 -1.35
C MET A 115 -8.83 10.05 -1.78
N GLN A 116 -8.24 11.17 -1.37
CA GLN A 116 -8.70 12.51 -1.72
C GLN A 116 -7.82 13.09 -2.82
N PHE A 117 -8.43 13.64 -3.87
CA PHE A 117 -7.69 14.19 -5.01
C PHE A 117 -8.46 15.28 -5.75
N TYR A 118 -7.73 16.24 -6.30
CA TYR A 118 -8.22 17.24 -7.24
C TYR A 118 -8.06 16.72 -8.66
N SER A 119 -9.15 16.70 -9.43
CA SER A 119 -9.07 16.28 -10.84
C SER A 119 -10.19 16.84 -11.69
N SER A 120 -10.02 16.75 -13.02
CA SER A 120 -11.09 17.02 -13.95
C SER A 120 -12.15 15.90 -13.90
N PRO A 121 -13.43 16.18 -14.21
CA PRO A 121 -14.46 15.14 -14.28
C PRO A 121 -14.13 14.04 -15.29
N GLN A 122 -13.38 14.35 -16.36
CA GLN A 122 -12.96 13.36 -17.36
C GLN A 122 -11.92 12.39 -16.78
N SER A 123 -10.91 12.91 -16.10
CA SER A 123 -9.86 12.12 -15.44
C SER A 123 -10.43 11.23 -14.33
N MET A 124 -11.37 11.76 -13.53
CA MET A 124 -12.12 10.99 -12.52
C MET A 124 -12.94 9.85 -13.14
N ARG A 125 -13.67 10.10 -14.24
CA ARG A 125 -14.42 9.04 -14.93
C ARG A 125 -13.50 7.95 -15.46
N ALA A 126 -12.33 8.32 -15.98
CA ALA A 126 -11.36 7.36 -16.47
C ALA A 126 -10.74 6.52 -15.34
N LEU A 127 -10.49 7.11 -14.15
CA LEU A 127 -10.10 6.36 -12.95
C LEU A 127 -11.21 5.40 -12.50
N SER A 128 -12.46 5.87 -12.45
CA SER A 128 -13.61 5.04 -12.08
C SER A 128 -13.78 3.85 -13.03
N ARG A 129 -13.54 4.03 -14.33
CA ARG A 129 -13.52 2.93 -15.31
C ARG A 129 -12.40 1.93 -15.01
N SER A 130 -11.20 2.40 -14.73
CA SER A 130 -10.05 1.54 -14.37
C SER A 130 -10.37 0.66 -13.16
N LEU A 131 -10.89 1.25 -12.09
CA LEU A 131 -11.26 0.54 -10.86
C LEU A 131 -12.41 -0.45 -11.05
N ARG A 132 -13.31 -0.24 -12.03
CA ARG A 132 -14.37 -1.22 -12.35
C ARG A 132 -13.83 -2.52 -12.92
N TYR A 133 -12.71 -2.47 -13.63
CA TYR A 133 -12.10 -3.63 -14.30
C TYR A 133 -11.10 -4.36 -13.41
N ASP A 134 -10.57 -3.70 -12.37
CA ASP A 134 -9.63 -4.33 -11.45
C ASP A 134 -10.34 -5.36 -10.56
N GLN A 135 -9.89 -6.61 -10.65
CA GLN A 135 -10.38 -7.73 -9.85
C GLN A 135 -10.14 -7.55 -8.35
N ARG A 136 -9.18 -6.71 -7.96
CA ARG A 136 -8.87 -6.41 -6.56
C ARG A 136 -9.92 -5.51 -5.90
N VAL A 137 -10.79 -4.85 -6.68
CA VAL A 137 -11.80 -3.91 -6.16
C VAL A 137 -13.15 -4.61 -6.05
N ILE A 138 -13.74 -4.61 -4.86
CA ILE A 138 -15.09 -5.13 -4.63
C ILE A 138 -16.11 -4.06 -5.01
N ARG A 139 -15.93 -2.84 -4.49
CA ARG A 139 -16.79 -1.69 -4.74
C ARG A 139 -16.01 -0.39 -4.56
N HIS A 140 -16.29 0.59 -5.39
CA HIS A 140 -15.80 1.95 -5.22
C HIS A 140 -16.92 2.96 -5.39
N THR A 141 -16.79 4.09 -4.69
CA THR A 141 -17.69 5.23 -4.79
C THR A 141 -16.84 6.49 -4.93
N MET A 142 -17.21 7.34 -5.89
CA MET A 142 -16.60 8.65 -6.10
C MET A 142 -17.55 9.71 -5.55
N ILE A 143 -17.12 10.48 -4.58
CA ILE A 143 -17.89 11.55 -3.93
C ILE A 143 -17.27 12.88 -4.35
N LYS A 144 -18.10 13.83 -4.79
CA LYS A 144 -17.66 15.21 -5.04
C LYS A 144 -17.83 15.97 -3.73
N VAL A 145 -16.71 16.37 -3.13
CA VAL A 145 -16.71 17.01 -1.81
C VAL A 145 -17.04 18.50 -1.92
N GLY A 146 -16.47 19.19 -2.91
CA GLY A 146 -16.70 20.62 -3.10
C GLY A 146 -16.02 21.19 -4.35
N GLU A 147 -16.43 22.39 -4.73
CA GLU A 147 -15.85 23.16 -5.84
C GLU A 147 -15.16 24.44 -5.36
N SER A 148 -15.64 25.02 -4.26
CA SER A 148 -15.16 26.28 -3.71
C SER A 148 -14.11 26.06 -2.62
N LEU A 149 -13.11 26.95 -2.53
CA LEU A 149 -12.02 26.87 -1.56
C LEU A 149 -12.52 26.80 -0.10
N ALA A 150 -13.63 27.50 0.20
CA ALA A 150 -14.25 27.49 1.52
C ALA A 150 -14.80 26.10 1.93
N GLU A 151 -15.38 25.37 0.98
CA GLU A 151 -15.88 24.00 1.20
C GLU A 151 -14.72 23.02 1.40
N LEU A 152 -13.61 23.25 0.67
CA LEU A 152 -12.42 22.41 0.71
C LEU A 152 -11.65 22.53 2.02
N SER A 153 -11.59 23.74 2.60
CA SER A 153 -10.93 23.97 3.89
C SER A 153 -11.72 23.40 5.07
N ALA A 154 -13.04 23.29 4.94
CA ALA A 154 -13.92 22.75 5.97
C ALA A 154 -14.00 21.22 5.97
N TYR A 155 -13.60 20.57 4.87
CA TYR A 155 -13.69 19.12 4.75
C TYR A 155 -12.59 18.40 5.53
N GLN A 156 -12.99 17.79 6.64
CA GLN A 156 -12.19 16.82 7.37
C GLN A 156 -12.68 15.40 7.03
N PRO A 157 -11.78 14.46 6.66
CA PRO A 157 -12.18 13.07 6.50
C PRO A 157 -12.83 12.54 7.79
N PRO A 158 -13.95 11.80 7.69
CA PRO A 158 -14.84 11.48 8.81
C PRO A 158 -14.24 10.52 9.86
N GLU A 159 -12.99 10.10 9.73
CA GLU A 159 -12.32 9.17 10.64
C GLU A 159 -11.52 9.83 11.78
N LYS A 160 -11.50 11.17 11.85
CA LYS A 160 -10.79 11.92 12.92
C LYS A 160 -11.75 12.53 13.94
N LEU A 161 -12.89 11.87 14.20
CA LEU A 161 -13.87 12.26 15.21
C LEU A 161 -13.90 11.26 16.36
#